data_AF-A0A6H5IXL2-F1
#
_entry.id   AF-A0A6H5IXL2-F1
#
_cell.length_a   1.000
_cell.length_b   1.000
_cell.length_c   1.000
_cell.angle_alpha   90.00
_cell.angle_beta   90.00
_cell.angle_gamma   90.00
#
_symmetry.space_group_name_H-M   'P 1'
#
loop_
_entity.id
_entity.type
_entity.pdbx_description
1 polymer ?
#
loop_
_entity_poly.entity_id
_entity_poly.type
_entity_poly.pdbx_seq_one_letter_code
_entity_poly.pdbx_strand_id
1 'polypeptide(L)'
;MSSSSPQQQPTLTASNSVNNVNGEVDCGDGLRCLPVPKRRYDEVMAHLRLNFFADEPLNRAVGLCKRGENHLELEKHCLATLASRMSCMIVDENDKIAGTALNGIVKRGERDENERRLAELRDPKFKSIFALLFKINEKCDIPNKYGVDEIFECRILSVDESFRGRGLANLLVENSIRIAKSNGFKIMKADATGLFSQKVFLKYDFNVITEIPYSDVEPSLRPGPPHKALKLMVKILN
;
A
#
# COMPACT_ATOMS: atom_id res chain seq x y z
N MET A 1 -20.02 28.12 55.64
CA MET A 1 -18.69 27.69 55.17
C MET A 1 -18.63 26.19 55.41
N SER A 2 -18.50 25.28 54.46
CA SER A 2 -18.22 25.31 53.03
C SER A 2 -18.57 23.90 52.52
N SER A 3 -19.51 23.83 51.58
CA SER A 3 -19.88 22.63 50.83
C SER A 3 -18.89 22.40 49.70
N SER A 4 -18.24 21.23 49.68
CA SER A 4 -17.37 20.83 48.56
C SER A 4 -17.67 19.38 48.19
N SER A 5 -18.43 19.20 47.12
CA SER A 5 -18.65 17.91 46.46
C SER A 5 -17.35 17.45 45.76
N PRO A 6 -17.00 16.15 45.76
CA PRO A 6 -15.92 15.66 44.92
C PRO A 6 -16.39 15.57 43.46
N GLN A 7 -15.64 16.21 42.57
CA GLN A 7 -15.79 16.11 41.12
C GLN A 7 -15.51 14.66 40.65
N GLN A 8 -16.47 14.07 39.94
CA GLN A 8 -16.24 12.85 39.16
C GLN A 8 -15.37 13.20 37.94
N GLN A 9 -14.19 12.58 37.85
CA GLN A 9 -13.44 12.49 36.60
C GLN A 9 -14.19 11.57 35.62
N PRO A 10 -14.35 11.95 34.35
CA PRO A 10 -14.90 11.03 33.36
C PRO A 10 -13.89 9.92 33.08
N THR A 11 -14.24 8.72 33.51
CA THR A 11 -13.56 7.48 33.12
C THR A 11 -13.81 7.27 31.63
N LEU A 12 -12.81 7.56 30.80
CA LEU A 12 -12.76 7.08 29.42
C LEU A 12 -12.69 5.56 29.48
N THR A 13 -13.84 4.91 29.35
CA THR A 13 -13.94 3.48 29.15
C THR A 13 -13.25 3.13 27.85
N ALA A 14 -12.04 2.58 27.95
CA ALA A 14 -11.41 1.84 26.87
C ALA A 14 -12.36 0.71 26.48
N SER A 15 -13.00 0.84 25.32
CA SER A 15 -13.77 -0.23 24.72
C SER A 15 -12.79 -1.34 24.33
N ASN A 16 -12.80 -2.42 25.12
CA ASN A 16 -12.14 -3.67 24.78
C ASN A 16 -12.81 -4.25 23.52
N SER A 17 -12.30 -3.89 22.35
CA SER A 17 -12.61 -4.58 21.11
C SER A 17 -11.80 -5.89 21.08
N VAL A 18 -12.51 -7.00 21.18
CA VAL A 18 -11.95 -8.35 21.05
C VAL A 18 -11.30 -8.48 19.67
N ASN A 19 -9.96 -8.54 19.65
CA ASN A 19 -9.16 -8.71 18.44
C ASN A 19 -9.40 -10.10 17.84
N ASN A 20 -10.23 -10.18 16.80
CA ASN A 20 -10.17 -11.31 15.89
C ASN A 20 -8.95 -11.08 14.98
N VAL A 21 -7.92 -11.89 15.15
CA VAL A 21 -6.55 -11.64 14.65
C VAL A 21 -6.46 -11.68 13.11
N ASN A 22 -7.55 -12.05 12.44
CA ASN A 22 -7.75 -12.00 10.98
C ASN A 22 -9.09 -11.33 10.58
N GLY A 23 -9.71 -10.60 11.50
CA GLY A 23 -11.07 -10.09 11.40
C GLY A 23 -11.18 -8.61 11.07
N GLU A 24 -12.43 -8.20 10.93
CA GLU A 24 -12.84 -6.81 10.77
C GLU A 24 -12.29 -5.91 11.88
N VAL A 25 -11.81 -4.73 11.49
CA VAL A 25 -11.35 -3.69 12.41
C VAL A 25 -12.24 -2.47 12.26
N ASP A 26 -12.94 -2.11 13.33
CA ASP A 26 -13.67 -0.84 13.41
C ASP A 26 -12.68 0.33 13.30
N CYS A 27 -12.92 1.20 12.31
CA CYS A 27 -12.11 2.36 12.02
C CYS A 27 -12.75 3.66 12.51
N GLY A 28 -13.90 3.59 13.20
CA GLY A 28 -14.71 4.73 13.61
C GLY A 28 -15.51 5.32 12.44
N ASP A 29 -16.45 6.23 12.74
CA ASP A 29 -17.27 6.95 11.76
C ASP A 29 -17.97 6.04 10.72
N GLY A 30 -18.44 4.86 11.15
CA GLY A 30 -19.10 3.88 10.29
C GLY A 30 -18.17 3.20 9.28
N LEU A 31 -16.84 3.36 9.41
CA LEU A 31 -15.86 2.71 8.55
C LEU A 31 -15.34 1.41 9.16
N ARG A 32 -15.12 0.41 8.33
CA ARG A 32 -14.60 -0.90 8.75
C ARG A 32 -13.48 -1.35 7.82
N CYS A 33 -12.36 -1.81 8.37
CA CYS A 33 -11.27 -2.40 7.61
C CYS A 33 -11.36 -3.92 7.61
N LEU A 34 -11.21 -4.53 6.45
CA LEU A 34 -11.44 -5.95 6.19
C LEU A 34 -10.36 -6.53 5.26
N PRO A 35 -10.00 -7.81 5.39
CA PRO A 35 -9.32 -8.52 4.29
C PRO A 35 -10.17 -8.45 3.01
N VAL A 36 -9.53 -8.41 1.84
CA VAL A 36 -10.26 -8.42 0.56
C VAL A 36 -10.65 -9.85 0.19
N PRO A 37 -11.95 -10.26 0.25
CA PRO A 37 -12.35 -11.58 -0.20
C PRO A 37 -12.40 -11.62 -1.74
N LYS A 38 -12.19 -12.81 -2.32
CA LYS A 38 -12.20 -13.03 -3.78
C LYS A 38 -13.43 -12.44 -4.50
N ARG A 39 -14.61 -12.53 -3.87
CA ARG A 39 -15.87 -11.99 -4.42
C ARG A 39 -15.89 -10.47 -4.61
N ARG A 40 -14.97 -9.73 -3.98
CA ARG A 40 -14.86 -8.25 -4.04
C ARG A 40 -13.74 -7.79 -5.00
N TYR A 41 -13.05 -8.70 -5.69
CA TYR A 41 -11.90 -8.32 -6.54
C TYR A 41 -12.30 -7.35 -7.66
N ASP A 42 -13.47 -7.56 -8.27
CA ASP A 42 -13.96 -6.68 -9.35
C ASP A 42 -14.26 -5.27 -8.84
N GLU A 43 -14.81 -5.15 -7.63
CA GLU A 43 -15.04 -3.85 -6.98
C GLU A 43 -13.73 -3.15 -6.64
N VAL A 44 -12.72 -3.89 -6.17
CA VAL A 44 -11.37 -3.35 -5.96
C VAL A 44 -10.77 -2.87 -7.27
N MET A 45 -10.89 -3.63 -8.37
CA MET A 45 -10.42 -3.19 -9.69
C MET A 45 -11.14 -1.92 -10.14
N ALA A 46 -12.46 -1.83 -9.97
CA ALA A 46 -13.24 -0.64 -10.28
C ALA A 46 -12.77 0.58 -9.45
N HIS A 47 -12.53 0.39 -8.15
CA HIS A 47 -11.98 1.42 -7.27
C HIS A 47 -10.60 1.90 -7.76
N LEU A 48 -9.70 0.99 -8.13
CA LEU A 48 -8.35 1.34 -8.59
C LEU A 48 -8.36 2.09 -9.95
N ARG A 49 -9.22 1.70 -10.88
CA ARG A 49 -9.39 2.41 -12.16
C ARG A 49 -9.83 3.86 -11.96
N LEU A 50 -10.70 4.10 -10.97
CA LEU A 50 -11.24 5.43 -10.68
C LEU A 50 -10.32 6.29 -9.80
N ASN A 51 -9.64 5.68 -8.83
CA ASN A 51 -8.96 6.41 -7.75
C ASN A 51 -7.43 6.27 -7.72
N PHE A 52 -6.84 5.36 -8.52
CA PHE A 52 -5.40 5.08 -8.46
C PHE A 52 -4.69 5.12 -9.82
N PHE A 53 -5.10 4.28 -10.78
CA PHE A 53 -4.26 3.96 -11.94
C PHE A 53 -3.79 5.18 -12.74
N ALA A 54 -4.70 6.12 -13.03
CA ALA A 54 -4.38 7.32 -13.82
C ALA A 54 -3.65 8.42 -13.01
N ASP A 55 -3.68 8.35 -11.69
CA ASP A 55 -3.12 9.37 -10.78
C ASP A 55 -1.85 8.89 -10.05
N GLU A 56 -1.50 7.60 -10.17
CA GLU A 56 -0.24 7.06 -9.68
C GLU A 56 0.93 7.81 -10.39
N PRO A 57 1.94 8.28 -9.65
CA PRO A 57 2.97 9.18 -10.18
C PRO A 57 3.66 8.71 -11.48
N LEU A 58 4.07 7.44 -11.56
CA LEU A 58 4.79 6.91 -12.71
C LEU A 58 3.84 6.64 -13.88
N ASN A 59 2.66 6.07 -13.61
CA ASN A 59 1.60 5.86 -14.60
C ASN A 59 1.18 7.17 -15.26
N ARG A 60 1.01 8.22 -14.45
CA ARG A 60 0.64 9.56 -14.92
C ARG A 60 1.75 10.16 -15.78
N ALA A 61 3.01 10.03 -15.38
CA ALA A 61 4.16 10.58 -16.12
C ALA A 61 4.22 10.07 -17.56
N VAL A 62 3.98 8.78 -17.76
CA VAL A 62 4.00 8.16 -19.10
C VAL A 62 2.65 8.17 -19.81
N GLY A 63 1.60 8.69 -19.16
CA GLY A 63 0.22 8.63 -19.65
C GLY A 63 -0.21 7.19 -19.93
N LEU A 64 -0.08 6.31 -18.94
CA LEU A 64 -0.31 4.86 -19.07
C LEU A 64 -1.77 4.52 -19.37
N CYS A 65 -2.72 5.16 -18.67
CA CYS A 65 -4.15 4.98 -18.86
C CYS A 65 -4.91 6.23 -18.41
N LYS A 66 -6.17 6.38 -18.82
CA LYS A 66 -7.06 7.43 -18.30
C LYS A 66 -7.91 6.92 -17.14
N ARG A 67 -8.42 7.84 -16.34
CA ARG A 67 -9.29 7.52 -15.20
C ARG A 67 -10.50 6.72 -15.67
N GLY A 68 -10.77 5.59 -15.01
CA GLY A 68 -11.86 4.68 -15.31
C GLY A 68 -11.57 3.68 -16.43
N GLU A 69 -10.50 3.85 -17.21
CA GLU A 69 -10.12 2.90 -18.26
C GLU A 69 -9.40 1.68 -17.67
N ASN A 70 -9.57 0.54 -18.35
CA ASN A 70 -8.87 -0.69 -18.03
C ASN A 70 -7.43 -0.62 -18.56
N HIS A 71 -6.51 -1.30 -17.88
CA HIS A 71 -5.16 -1.53 -18.40
C HIS A 71 -4.72 -2.96 -18.09
N LEU A 72 -4.56 -3.78 -19.14
CA LEU A 72 -4.42 -5.24 -19.02
C LEU A 72 -3.28 -5.69 -18.10
N GLU A 73 -2.06 -5.18 -18.29
CA GLU A 73 -0.89 -5.66 -17.52
C GLU A 73 -0.92 -5.18 -16.06
N LEU A 74 -1.31 -3.93 -15.84
CA LEU A 74 -1.57 -3.34 -14.53
C LEU A 74 -2.66 -4.10 -13.75
N GLU A 75 -3.78 -4.45 -14.38
CA GLU A 75 -4.85 -5.23 -13.73
C GLU A 75 -4.42 -6.66 -13.44
N LYS A 76 -3.69 -7.32 -14.37
CA LYS A 76 -3.09 -8.63 -14.10
C LYS A 76 -2.17 -8.59 -12.89
N HIS A 77 -1.34 -7.55 -12.78
CA HIS A 77 -0.46 -7.36 -11.61
C HIS A 77 -1.27 -7.18 -10.31
N CYS A 78 -2.35 -6.41 -10.35
CA CYS A 78 -3.23 -6.21 -9.19
C CYS A 78 -3.95 -7.49 -8.78
N LEU A 79 -4.50 -8.25 -9.74
CA LEU A 79 -5.18 -9.53 -9.48
C LEU A 79 -4.21 -10.58 -8.91
N ALA A 80 -2.99 -10.66 -9.44
CA ALA A 80 -1.95 -11.53 -8.89
C ALA A 80 -1.58 -11.13 -7.45
N THR A 81 -1.53 -9.83 -7.16
CA THR A 81 -1.28 -9.32 -5.80
C THR A 81 -2.42 -9.68 -4.86
N LEU A 82 -3.68 -9.45 -5.26
CA LEU A 82 -4.85 -9.84 -4.48
C LEU A 82 -4.88 -11.35 -4.20
N ALA A 83 -4.47 -12.19 -5.15
CA ALA A 83 -4.42 -13.65 -5.00
C ALA A 83 -3.51 -14.13 -3.85
N SER A 84 -2.59 -13.29 -3.35
CA SER A 84 -1.79 -13.57 -2.15
C SER A 84 -2.62 -13.60 -0.86
N ARG A 85 -3.85 -13.07 -0.87
CA ARG A 85 -4.76 -12.96 0.27
C ARG A 85 -4.24 -12.13 1.44
N MET A 86 -3.30 -11.22 1.18
CA MET A 86 -2.70 -10.32 2.18
C MET A 86 -3.27 -8.88 2.14
N SER A 87 -4.12 -8.59 1.15
CA SER A 87 -4.65 -7.24 0.90
C SER A 87 -5.84 -6.92 1.81
N CYS A 88 -6.01 -5.64 2.12
CA CYS A 88 -7.14 -5.14 2.92
C CYS A 88 -7.86 -3.97 2.23
N MET A 89 -9.11 -3.73 2.64
CA MET A 89 -9.96 -2.64 2.17
C MET A 89 -10.67 -2.00 3.36
N ILE A 90 -10.95 -0.70 3.25
CA ILE A 90 -11.87 0.01 4.14
C ILE A 90 -13.18 0.20 3.39
N VAL A 91 -14.28 -0.15 4.03
CA VAL A 91 -15.65 0.06 3.53
C VAL A 91 -16.44 0.99 4.45
N ASP A 92 -17.42 1.69 3.89
CA ASP A 92 -18.39 2.47 4.66
C ASP A 92 -19.59 1.63 5.14
N GLU A 93 -20.56 2.31 5.75
CA GLU A 93 -21.80 1.71 6.26
C GLU A 93 -22.67 1.06 5.16
N ASN A 94 -22.48 1.46 3.90
CA ASN A 94 -23.16 0.90 2.74
C ASN A 94 -22.31 -0.16 2.00
N ASP A 95 -21.26 -0.66 2.66
CA ASP A 95 -20.27 -1.59 2.10
C ASP A 95 -19.49 -1.06 0.87
N LYS A 96 -19.53 0.25 0.58
CA LYS A 96 -18.77 0.87 -0.51
C LYS A 96 -17.29 0.96 -0.13
N ILE A 97 -16.39 0.61 -1.05
CA ILE A 97 -14.94 0.71 -0.85
C ILE A 97 -14.51 2.18 -0.77
N ALA A 98 -14.09 2.60 0.42
CA ALA A 98 -13.50 3.91 0.70
C ALA A 98 -11.99 3.94 0.45
N GLY A 99 -11.32 2.79 0.49
CA GLY A 99 -9.89 2.67 0.20
C GLY A 99 -9.40 1.24 0.26
N THR A 100 -8.22 0.97 -0.29
CA THR A 100 -7.60 -0.36 -0.27
C THR A 100 -6.09 -0.29 -0.26
N ALA A 101 -5.46 -1.28 0.40
CA ALA A 101 -4.05 -1.57 0.27
C ALA A 101 -3.90 -2.96 -0.37
N LEU A 102 -3.30 -3.00 -1.57
CA LEU A 102 -2.93 -4.28 -2.17
C LEU A 102 -1.54 -4.67 -1.68
N ASN A 103 -1.52 -5.74 -0.90
CA ASN A 103 -0.31 -6.31 -0.35
C ASN A 103 0.01 -7.64 -1.05
N GLY A 104 1.28 -7.86 -1.33
CA GLY A 104 1.81 -9.10 -1.88
C GLY A 104 2.93 -9.68 -1.02
N ILE A 105 3.48 -10.80 -1.49
CA ILE A 105 4.60 -11.49 -0.87
C ILE A 105 5.75 -11.46 -1.89
N VAL A 106 6.95 -11.14 -1.41
CA VAL A 106 8.19 -11.28 -2.17
C VAL A 106 9.01 -12.38 -1.50
N LYS A 107 9.41 -13.40 -2.25
CA LYS A 107 10.19 -14.53 -1.73
C LYS A 107 11.65 -14.45 -2.17
N ARG A 108 12.53 -14.97 -1.33
CA ARG A 108 13.94 -15.17 -1.65
C ARG A 108 14.07 -16.00 -2.93
N GLY A 109 14.94 -15.57 -3.84
CA GLY A 109 15.20 -16.28 -5.08
C GLY A 109 14.24 -15.98 -6.24
N GLU A 110 13.23 -15.12 -6.06
CA GLU A 110 12.32 -14.72 -7.15
C GLU A 110 12.92 -13.73 -8.17
N ARG A 111 14.22 -13.38 -8.05
CA ARG A 111 14.89 -12.39 -8.93
C ARG A 111 14.81 -12.80 -10.39
N ASP A 112 15.24 -14.01 -10.73
CA ASP A 112 15.27 -14.51 -12.10
C ASP A 112 13.86 -14.62 -12.69
N GLU A 113 12.87 -14.97 -11.87
CA GLU A 113 11.46 -15.01 -12.29
C GLU A 113 10.93 -13.59 -12.56
N ASN A 114 11.25 -12.62 -11.71
CA ASN A 114 10.87 -11.23 -11.90
C ASN A 114 11.53 -10.60 -13.14
N GLU A 115 12.80 -10.94 -13.43
CA GLU A 115 13.48 -10.54 -14.67
C GLU A 115 12.78 -11.12 -15.92
N ARG A 116 12.41 -12.41 -15.89
CA ARG A 116 11.65 -13.04 -16.99
C ARG A 116 10.29 -12.38 -17.19
N ARG A 117 9.54 -12.16 -16.11
CA ARG A 117 8.24 -11.46 -16.15
C ARG A 117 8.37 -10.05 -16.72
N LEU A 118 9.43 -9.32 -16.35
CA LEU A 118 9.73 -7.99 -16.92
C LEU A 118 10.00 -8.06 -18.43
N ALA A 119 10.73 -9.08 -18.89
CA ALA A 119 11.04 -9.27 -20.30
C ALA A 119 9.78 -9.54 -21.14
N GLU A 120 8.80 -10.24 -20.58
CA GLU A 120 7.53 -10.62 -21.21
C GLU A 120 6.49 -9.48 -21.31
N LEU A 121 6.69 -8.36 -20.58
CA LEU A 121 5.81 -7.20 -20.67
C LEU A 121 5.80 -6.62 -22.09
N ARG A 122 4.60 -6.35 -22.59
CA ARG A 122 4.34 -5.91 -23.96
C ARG A 122 4.13 -4.42 -24.08
N ASP A 123 3.49 -3.79 -23.09
CA ASP A 123 3.30 -2.34 -23.12
C ASP A 123 4.64 -1.65 -22.75
N PRO A 124 5.23 -0.84 -23.64
CA PRO A 124 6.53 -0.23 -23.40
C PRO A 124 6.51 0.79 -22.25
N LYS A 125 5.36 1.44 -22.00
CA LYS A 125 5.19 2.37 -20.88
C LYS A 125 5.11 1.60 -19.56
N PHE A 126 4.32 0.52 -19.52
CA PHE A 126 4.25 -0.32 -18.34
C PHE A 126 5.61 -0.98 -18.03
N LYS A 127 6.32 -1.43 -19.07
CA LYS A 127 7.65 -2.01 -18.97
C LYS A 127 8.69 -1.03 -18.43
N SER A 128 8.66 0.24 -18.85
CA SER A 128 9.61 1.25 -18.34
C SER A 128 9.40 1.56 -16.85
N ILE A 129 8.14 1.60 -16.40
CA ILE A 129 7.79 1.72 -14.98
C ILE A 129 8.35 0.54 -14.19
N PHE A 130 8.05 -0.69 -14.62
CA PHE A 130 8.53 -1.89 -13.94
C PHE A 130 10.06 -2.03 -13.96
N ALA A 131 10.73 -1.59 -15.03
CA ALA A 131 12.19 -1.55 -15.08
C ALA A 131 12.78 -0.60 -14.03
N LEU A 132 12.15 0.56 -13.79
CA LEU A 132 12.58 1.49 -12.73
C LEU A 132 12.37 0.89 -11.33
N LEU A 133 11.23 0.23 -11.10
CA LEU A 133 10.96 -0.49 -9.85
C LEU A 133 11.95 -1.64 -9.64
N PHE A 134 12.28 -2.39 -10.69
CA PHE A 134 13.31 -3.43 -10.63
C PHE A 134 14.68 -2.85 -10.25
N LYS A 135 15.10 -1.76 -10.93
CA LYS A 135 16.38 -1.08 -10.68
C LYS A 135 16.56 -0.62 -9.24
N ILE A 136 15.52 -0.11 -8.56
CA ILE A 136 15.67 0.28 -7.15
C ILE A 136 15.84 -0.94 -6.23
N ASN A 137 15.18 -2.06 -6.54
CA ASN A 137 15.32 -3.30 -5.77
C ASN A 137 16.70 -3.94 -5.93
N GLU A 138 17.37 -3.75 -7.07
CA GLU A 138 18.75 -4.23 -7.25
C GLU A 138 19.79 -3.51 -6.36
N LYS A 139 19.48 -2.32 -5.87
CA LYS A 139 20.39 -1.56 -4.99
C LYS A 139 20.50 -2.17 -3.58
N CYS A 140 19.59 -3.06 -3.18
CA CYS A 140 19.62 -3.65 -1.84
C CYS A 140 19.00 -5.05 -1.80
N ASP A 141 19.81 -6.03 -1.40
CA ASP A 141 19.35 -7.39 -1.09
C ASP A 141 18.72 -7.43 0.31
N ILE A 142 17.42 -7.14 0.38
CA ILE A 142 16.64 -7.14 1.63
C ILE A 142 16.62 -8.53 2.29
N PRO A 143 16.37 -9.65 1.57
CA PRO A 143 16.40 -10.99 2.17
C PRO A 143 17.71 -11.29 2.89
N ASN A 144 18.87 -10.99 2.29
CA ASN A 144 20.17 -11.21 2.93
C ASN A 144 20.43 -10.20 4.06
N LYS A 145 20.12 -8.92 3.85
CA LYS A 145 20.34 -7.87 4.85
C LYS A 145 19.61 -8.12 6.18
N TYR A 146 18.41 -8.69 6.13
CA TYR A 146 17.58 -8.92 7.31
C TYR A 146 17.44 -10.40 7.70
N GLY A 147 18.07 -11.33 6.97
CA GLY A 147 18.00 -12.77 7.26
C GLY A 147 16.57 -13.31 7.18
N VAL A 148 15.82 -12.94 6.14
CA VAL A 148 14.42 -13.35 5.93
C VAL A 148 14.22 -14.04 4.59
N ASP A 149 13.29 -14.98 4.53
CA ASP A 149 12.95 -15.69 3.28
C ASP A 149 11.75 -15.10 2.55
N GLU A 150 10.87 -14.41 3.29
CA GLU A 150 9.68 -13.77 2.74
C GLU A 150 9.55 -12.35 3.30
N ILE A 151 9.11 -11.44 2.43
CA ILE A 151 8.87 -10.02 2.72
C ILE A 151 7.42 -9.70 2.40
N PHE A 152 6.74 -9.03 3.32
CA PHE A 152 5.41 -8.48 3.08
C PHE A 152 5.54 -7.15 2.33
N GLU A 153 4.91 -7.01 1.16
CA GLU A 153 5.07 -5.83 0.32
C GLU A 153 3.74 -5.10 0.12
N CYS A 154 3.67 -3.83 0.52
CA CYS A 154 2.56 -2.95 0.16
C CYS A 154 2.81 -2.36 -1.24
N ARG A 155 2.11 -2.88 -2.25
CA ARG A 155 2.29 -2.50 -3.66
C ARG A 155 1.44 -1.32 -4.08
N ILE A 156 0.19 -1.27 -3.61
CA ILE A 156 -0.74 -0.17 -3.90
C ILE A 156 -1.38 0.29 -2.60
N LEU A 157 -1.48 1.61 -2.45
CA LEU A 157 -2.22 2.26 -1.37
C LEU A 157 -3.13 3.32 -2.02
N SER A 158 -4.44 3.06 -2.02
CA SER A 158 -5.43 3.91 -2.67
C SER A 158 -6.55 4.28 -1.69
N VAL A 159 -6.99 5.54 -1.78
CA VAL A 159 -8.12 6.07 -1.02
C VAL A 159 -9.00 6.81 -2.01
N ASP A 160 -10.31 6.53 -1.92
CA ASP A 160 -11.32 7.18 -2.73
C ASP A 160 -11.31 8.69 -2.50
N GLU A 161 -11.43 9.46 -3.57
CA GLU A 161 -11.34 10.91 -3.53
C GLU A 161 -12.33 11.54 -2.52
N SER A 162 -13.53 10.99 -2.41
CA SER A 162 -14.57 11.46 -1.49
C SER A 162 -14.27 11.18 0.00
N PHE A 163 -13.27 10.34 0.29
CA PHE A 163 -12.88 9.96 1.65
C PHE A 163 -11.50 10.49 2.06
N ARG A 164 -10.86 11.31 1.22
CA ARG A 164 -9.55 11.92 1.53
C ARG A 164 -9.66 12.86 2.73
N GLY A 165 -8.51 13.11 3.38
CA GLY A 165 -8.44 13.95 4.58
C GLY A 165 -8.89 13.26 5.88
N ARG A 166 -9.50 12.07 5.81
CA ARG A 166 -9.97 11.29 6.97
C ARG A 166 -8.93 10.32 7.54
N GLY A 167 -7.67 10.43 7.13
CA GLY A 167 -6.59 9.57 7.61
C GLY A 167 -6.62 8.11 7.11
N LEU A 168 -7.47 7.73 6.15
CA LEU A 168 -7.66 6.33 5.73
C LEU A 168 -6.39 5.62 5.24
N ALA A 169 -5.48 6.33 4.59
CA ALA A 169 -4.19 5.76 4.19
C ALA A 169 -3.36 5.28 5.40
N ASN A 170 -3.45 5.97 6.54
CA ASN A 170 -2.81 5.57 7.78
C ASN A 170 -3.43 4.28 8.31
N LEU A 171 -4.76 4.23 8.37
CA LEU A 171 -5.49 3.05 8.83
C LEU A 171 -5.20 1.82 7.95
N LEU A 172 -5.11 1.99 6.62
CA LEU A 172 -4.74 0.91 5.71
C LEU A 172 -3.32 0.40 5.97
N VAL A 173 -2.33 1.29 6.12
CA VAL A 173 -0.95 0.88 6.43
C VAL A 173 -0.86 0.20 7.79
N GLU A 174 -1.54 0.73 8.81
CA GLU A 174 -1.60 0.13 10.14
C GLU A 174 -2.20 -1.27 10.11
N ASN A 175 -3.32 -1.45 9.41
CA ASN A 175 -3.95 -2.76 9.23
C ASN A 175 -3.03 -3.72 8.45
N SER A 176 -2.36 -3.26 7.39
CA SER A 176 -1.38 -4.06 6.66
C SER A 176 -0.22 -4.51 7.56
N ILE A 177 0.27 -3.65 8.46
CA ILE A 177 1.29 -4.02 9.46
C ILE A 177 0.76 -5.12 10.40
N ARG A 178 -0.49 -5.00 10.88
CA ARG A 178 -1.12 -6.04 11.72
C ARG A 178 -1.25 -7.36 10.97
N ILE A 179 -1.75 -7.34 9.73
CA ILE A 179 -1.85 -8.53 8.87
C ILE A 179 -0.47 -9.18 8.68
N ALA A 180 0.55 -8.38 8.38
CA ALA A 180 1.92 -8.88 8.20
C ALA A 180 2.44 -9.57 9.47
N LYS A 181 2.31 -8.93 10.64
CA LYS A 181 2.72 -9.51 11.93
C LYS A 181 1.97 -10.79 12.26
N SER A 182 0.64 -10.80 12.10
CA SER A 182 -0.21 -11.98 12.36
C SER A 182 0.13 -13.17 11.46
N ASN A 183 0.69 -12.93 10.27
CA ASN A 183 1.14 -13.97 9.35
C ASN A 183 2.64 -14.30 9.49
N GLY A 184 3.31 -13.81 10.54
CA GLY A 184 4.69 -14.17 10.85
C GLY A 184 5.76 -13.47 10.00
N PHE A 185 5.39 -12.44 9.22
CA PHE A 185 6.37 -11.65 8.49
C PHE A 185 7.21 -10.81 9.44
N LYS A 186 8.53 -10.81 9.22
CA LYS A 186 9.50 -10.01 10.00
C LYS A 186 9.82 -8.67 9.35
N ILE A 187 9.53 -8.53 8.06
CA ILE A 187 9.86 -7.35 7.26
C ILE A 187 8.64 -6.95 6.43
N MET A 188 8.32 -5.65 6.46
CA MET A 188 7.39 -5.02 5.53
C MET A 188 8.12 -4.01 4.65
N LYS A 189 7.79 -4.00 3.36
CA LYS A 189 8.41 -3.18 2.31
C LYS A 189 7.37 -2.36 1.55
N ALA A 190 7.79 -1.21 1.03
CA ALA A 190 7.08 -0.50 -0.02
C ALA A 190 8.05 0.21 -0.97
N ASP A 191 7.77 0.16 -2.27
CA ASP A 191 8.44 0.96 -3.30
C ASP A 191 7.59 2.21 -3.57
N ALA A 192 7.77 3.23 -2.73
CA ALA A 192 6.89 4.38 -2.69
C ALA A 192 7.28 5.42 -3.74
N THR A 193 6.45 5.57 -4.77
CA THR A 193 6.60 6.54 -5.87
C THR A 193 6.06 7.94 -5.52
N GLY A 194 5.02 7.99 -4.69
CA GLY A 194 4.33 9.23 -4.33
C GLY A 194 4.78 9.82 -3.00
N LEU A 195 4.94 11.15 -2.96
CA LEU A 195 5.21 11.90 -1.72
C LEU A 195 4.21 11.58 -0.59
N PHE A 196 2.93 11.39 -0.93
CA PHE A 196 1.89 11.18 0.07
C PHE A 196 2.02 9.81 0.76
N SER A 197 2.24 8.73 0.01
CA SER A 197 2.47 7.41 0.59
C SER A 197 3.79 7.36 1.35
N GLN A 198 4.85 8.01 0.84
CA GLN A 198 6.12 8.14 1.57
C GLN A 198 5.93 8.76 2.96
N LYS A 199 5.14 9.83 3.08
CA LYS A 199 4.82 10.45 4.38
C LYS A 199 4.07 9.51 5.32
N VAL A 200 3.14 8.71 4.79
CA VAL A 200 2.42 7.71 5.59
C VAL A 200 3.39 6.64 6.10
N PHE A 201 4.21 6.06 5.22
CA PHE A 201 5.18 5.04 5.62
C PHE A 201 6.18 5.56 6.67
N LEU A 202 6.69 6.79 6.51
CA LEU A 202 7.57 7.43 7.51
C LEU A 202 6.88 7.56 8.88
N LYS A 203 5.59 7.92 8.92
CA LYS A 203 4.82 8.02 10.16
C LYS A 203 4.67 6.68 10.87
N TYR A 204 4.72 5.57 10.13
CA TYR A 204 4.67 4.21 10.66
C TYR A 204 6.07 3.57 10.78
N ASP A 205 7.11 4.39 11.00
CA ASP A 205 8.51 3.98 11.21
C ASP A 205 9.13 3.12 10.09
N PHE A 206 8.69 3.31 8.85
CA PHE A 206 9.45 2.79 7.72
C PHE A 206 10.70 3.63 7.53
N ASN A 207 11.84 2.97 7.36
CA ASN A 207 13.10 3.59 7.04
C ASN A 207 13.32 3.57 5.53
N VAL A 208 13.82 4.68 4.97
CA VAL A 208 14.28 4.71 3.58
C VAL A 208 15.61 3.95 3.51
N ILE A 209 15.63 2.86 2.74
CA ILE A 209 16.83 2.04 2.56
C ILE A 209 17.68 2.58 1.42
N THR A 210 17.02 3.00 0.34
CA THR A 210 17.64 3.63 -0.82
C THR A 210 16.58 4.39 -1.61
N GLU A 211 17.02 5.25 -2.51
CA GLU A 211 16.13 6.03 -3.37
C GLU A 211 16.72 6.24 -4.77
N ILE A 212 15.85 6.62 -5.70
CA ILE A 212 16.19 7.14 -7.02
C ILE A 212 15.52 8.51 -7.14
N PRO A 213 16.30 9.61 -7.07
CA PRO A 213 15.79 10.95 -7.37
C PRO A 213 15.21 10.99 -8.78
N TYR A 214 14.04 11.61 -8.97
CA TYR A 214 13.44 11.70 -10.31
C TYR A 214 14.24 12.61 -11.24
N SER A 215 15.13 13.46 -10.73
CA SER A 215 16.12 14.18 -11.54
C SER A 215 17.05 13.24 -12.33
N ASP A 216 17.25 12.02 -11.83
CA ASP A 216 18.20 11.03 -12.36
C ASP A 216 17.50 9.98 -13.24
N VAL A 217 16.18 10.11 -13.43
CA VAL A 217 15.33 9.23 -14.25
C VAL A 217 15.14 9.85 -15.63
N GLU A 218 14.85 9.06 -16.66
CA GLU A 218 14.49 9.58 -17.99
C GLU A 218 13.34 10.59 -17.92
N PRO A 219 13.43 11.76 -18.61
CA PRO A 219 12.43 12.82 -18.52
C PRO A 219 10.98 12.38 -18.72
N SER A 220 10.73 11.44 -19.64
CA SER A 220 9.40 10.90 -19.94
C SER A 220 8.78 10.07 -18.80
N LEU A 221 9.59 9.59 -17.86
CA LEU A 221 9.16 8.80 -16.71
C LEU A 221 9.14 9.63 -15.41
N ARG A 222 9.54 10.91 -15.46
CA ARG A 222 9.56 11.79 -14.28
C ARG A 222 8.15 12.22 -13.91
N PRO A 223 7.65 11.89 -12.71
CA PRO A 223 6.40 12.45 -12.24
C PRO A 223 6.51 13.97 -12.04
N GLY A 224 5.40 14.67 -12.22
CA GLY A 224 5.31 16.09 -11.89
C GLY A 224 5.35 16.37 -10.38
N PRO A 225 5.42 17.66 -9.98
CA PRO A 225 5.31 18.04 -8.58
C PRO A 225 4.04 17.47 -7.92
N PRO A 226 4.08 17.14 -6.60
CA PRO A 226 5.17 17.38 -5.64
C PRO A 226 6.14 16.19 -5.50
N HIS A 227 6.14 15.23 -6.41
CA HIS A 227 6.92 13.99 -6.31
C HIS A 227 8.40 14.21 -6.66
N LYS A 228 9.32 13.68 -5.83
CA LYS A 228 10.77 13.98 -5.95
C LYS A 228 11.67 12.77 -6.16
N ALA A 229 11.29 11.59 -5.64
CA ALA A 229 12.07 10.38 -5.75
C ALA A 229 11.16 9.16 -5.60
N LEU A 230 11.57 8.04 -6.22
CA LEU A 230 11.13 6.70 -5.85
C LEU A 230 11.95 6.25 -4.65
N LYS A 231 11.29 5.80 -3.57
CA LYS A 231 11.97 5.37 -2.34
C LYS A 231 11.63 3.92 -2.02
N LEU A 232 12.65 3.10 -1.79
CA LEU A 232 12.49 1.76 -1.22
C LEU A 232 12.50 1.92 0.29
N MET A 233 11.38 1.58 0.92
CA MET A 233 11.13 1.81 2.33
C MET A 233 10.85 0.49 3.04
N VAL A 234 11.43 0.30 4.23
CA VAL A 234 11.30 -0.95 5.01
C VAL A 234 10.98 -0.68 6.47
N LYS A 235 10.05 -1.46 7.03
CA LYS A 235 9.79 -1.57 8.47
C LYS A 235 10.15 -2.97 8.97
N ILE A 236 10.88 -3.02 10.08
CA ILE A 236 11.10 -4.24 10.84
C ILE A 236 9.87 -4.50 11.71
N LEU A 237 9.29 -5.69 11.58
CA LEU A 237 8.11 -6.13 12.29
C LEU A 237 8.56 -6.97 13.50
N ASN A 238 8.77 -6.29 14.63
CA ASN A 238 9.00 -6.95 15.92
C ASN A 238 7.72 -7.55 16.49
#